data_AF-A0A0T7BMQ2-F1
#
_entry.id   AF-A0A0T7BMQ2-F1
#
_cell.length_a   1.000
_cell.length_b   1.000
_cell.length_c   1.000
_cell.angle_alpha   90.00
_cell.angle_beta   90.00
_cell.angle_gamma   90.00
#
_symmetry.space_group_name_H-M   'P 1'
#
loop_
_entity.id
_entity.type
_entity.pdbx_description
1 polymer ?
#
loop_
_entity_poly.entity_id
_entity_poly.type
_entity_poly.pdbx_seq_one_letter_code
_entity_poly.pdbx_strand_id
1 'polypeptide(L)' 'MYKYYPAPRFEKNQTVEFVGGIGKIKNYYSESNSWVYLVEMAMGQEPDFGRIGYETTIILPEPDVISPTIPLE' A
#
# COMPACT_ATOMS: atom_id res chain seq x y z
N MET A 1 -25.04 -2.88 -20.24
CA MET A 1 -24.56 -3.76 -19.15
C MET A 1 -23.60 -2.94 -18.30
N TYR A 2 -24.00 -2.51 -17.11
CA TYR A 2 -23.11 -1.75 -16.23
C TYR A 2 -22.11 -2.72 -15.60
N LYS A 3 -20.82 -2.48 -15.81
CA LYS A 3 -19.75 -3.30 -15.25
C LYS A 3 -19.62 -2.91 -13.78
N TYR A 4 -20.00 -3.83 -12.89
CA TYR A 4 -19.87 -3.62 -11.44
C TYR A 4 -18.39 -3.79 -11.09
N TYR A 5 -17.71 -2.68 -10.85
CA TYR A 5 -16.38 -2.70 -10.24
C TYR A 5 -16.58 -2.75 -8.73
N PRO A 6 -16.02 -3.74 -8.02
CA PRO A 6 -16.05 -3.71 -6.55
C PRO A 6 -15.42 -2.40 -6.07
N ALA A 7 -15.91 -1.83 -4.98
CA ALA A 7 -15.24 -0.71 -4.33
C ALA A 7 -13.84 -1.15 -3.86
N PRO A 8 -12.84 -0.25 -3.81
CA PRO A 8 -11.53 -0.60 -3.28
C PRO A 8 -11.66 -0.99 -1.80
N ARG A 9 -10.97 -2.05 -1.39
CA ARG A 9 -10.95 -2.47 0.02
C ARG A 9 -10.25 -1.47 0.93
N PHE A 10 -9.29 -0.72 0.40
CA PHE A 10 -8.49 0.22 1.17
C PHE A 10 -8.49 1.62 0.54
N GLU A 11 -8.36 2.65 1.37
CA GLU A 11 -8.46 4.04 0.94
C GLU A 11 -7.10 4.75 0.95
N LYS A 12 -7.04 5.90 0.27
CA LYS A 12 -5.86 6.76 0.29
C LYS A 12 -5.55 7.22 1.71
N ASN A 13 -4.27 7.24 2.05
CA ASN A 13 -3.70 7.52 3.37
C ASN A 13 -3.95 6.45 4.43
N GLN A 14 -4.54 5.30 4.10
CA GLN A 14 -4.67 4.19 5.03
C GLN A 14 -3.34 3.45 5.20
N THR A 15 -3.01 3.09 6.44
CA THR A 15 -1.88 2.19 6.76
C THR A 15 -2.29 0.74 6.50
N VAL A 16 -1.41 -0.02 5.84
CA VAL A 16 -1.62 -1.41 5.44
C VAL A 16 -0.37 -2.26 5.66
N GLU A 17 -0.58 -3.56 5.78
CA GLU A 17 0.46 -4.58 5.86
C GLU A 17 0.52 -5.39 4.55
N PHE A 18 1.71 -5.88 4.20
CA PHE A 18 1.97 -6.76 3.07
C PHE A 18 3.27 -7.55 3.32
N VAL A 19 3.63 -8.48 2.42
CA VAL A 19 4.78 -9.41 2.59
C VAL A 19 6.17 -8.74 2.69
N GLY A 20 6.26 -7.41 2.56
CA GLY A 20 7.51 -6.64 2.75
C GLY A 20 7.48 -5.65 3.92
N GLY A 21 6.40 -5.60 4.72
CA GLY A 21 6.29 -4.73 5.89
C GLY A 21 4.99 -3.93 5.93
N ILE A 22 5.08 -2.74 6.52
CA ILE A 22 3.96 -1.81 6.70
C ILE A 22 4.18 -0.60 5.81
N GLY A 23 3.12 -0.11 5.18
CA GLY A 23 3.16 1.11 4.39
C GLY A 23 1.82 1.84 4.38
N LYS A 24 1.79 2.97 3.68
CA LYS A 24 0.63 3.85 3.57
C LYS A 24 0.20 3.97 2.11
N ILE A 25 -1.10 3.83 1.84
CA ILE A 25 -1.63 3.96 0.48
C ILE A 25 -1.53 5.40 0.02
N LYS A 26 -0.85 5.64 -1.09
CA LYS A 26 -0.77 6.95 -1.75
C LYS A 26 -1.80 7.11 -2.85
N ASN A 27 -2.09 6.02 -3.55
CA ASN A 27 -3.10 6.00 -4.60
C ASN A 27 -3.53 4.56 -4.90
N TYR A 28 -4.59 4.41 -5.68
CA TYR A 28 -5.03 3.13 -6.20
C TYR A 28 -5.75 3.30 -7.53
N TYR A 29 -5.78 2.24 -8.32
CA TYR A 29 -6.53 2.19 -9.58
C TYR A 29 -7.10 0.79 -9.80
N SER A 30 -8.16 0.71 -10.60
CA SER A 30 -8.78 -0.55 -10.94
C SER A 30 -8.04 -1.22 -12.11
N GLU A 31 -7.83 -2.53 -12.00
CA GLU A 31 -7.22 -3.35 -13.04
C GLU A 31 -7.90 -4.72 -13.08
N SER A 32 -8.38 -5.13 -14.25
CA SER A 32 -8.95 -6.48 -14.47
C SER A 32 -9.96 -6.95 -13.40
N ASN A 33 -10.90 -6.07 -13.02
CA ASN A 33 -11.93 -6.35 -12.01
C ASN A 33 -11.41 -6.49 -10.55
N SER A 34 -10.18 -6.03 -10.31
CA SER A 34 -9.52 -5.93 -9.01
C SER A 34 -8.96 -4.51 -8.80
N TRP A 35 -8.27 -4.31 -7.67
CA TRP A 35 -7.58 -3.06 -7.33
C TRP A 35 -6.07 -3.26 -7.22
N VAL A 36 -5.34 -2.23 -7.61
CA VAL A 36 -3.90 -2.12 -7.45
C VAL A 36 -3.60 -0.88 -6.61
N TYR A 37 -2.74 -1.04 -5.62
CA TYR A 37 -2.39 -0.04 -4.63
C TYR A 37 -0.95 0.44 -4.81
N LEU A 38 -0.76 1.75 -4.76
CA LEU A 38 0.54 2.37 -4.61
C LEU A 38 0.77 2.59 -3.11
N VAL A 39 1.71 1.85 -2.53
CA VAL A 39 2.01 1.86 -1.11
C VAL A 39 3.38 2.48 -0.88
N GLU A 40 3.41 3.57 -0.11
CA GLU A 40 4.63 4.23 0.36
C GLU A 40 5.06 3.60 1.68
N MET A 41 6.27 3.06 1.73
CA MET A 41 6.82 2.52 2.98
C MET A 41 7.47 3.62 3.81
N ALA A 42 7.33 3.53 5.13
CA ALA A 42 8.13 4.34 6.04
C ALA A 42 9.61 3.95 5.90
N MET A 43 10.50 4.94 5.85
CA MET A 43 11.94 4.69 5.83
C MET A 43 12.38 4.03 7.15
N GLY A 44 13.24 3.01 7.05
CA GLY A 44 14.12 2.66 8.17
C GLY A 44 15.14 3.77 8.45
N GLN A 45 16.01 3.57 9.43
CA GLN A 45 17.04 4.56 9.79
C GLN A 45 17.83 5.02 8.55
N GLU A 46 17.94 6.34 8.37
CA GLU A 46 18.70 6.94 7.27
C GLU A 46 20.15 6.40 7.27
N PRO A 47 20.67 5.93 6.13
CA PRO A 47 22.08 5.56 6.02
C PRO A 47 22.96 6.81 6.11
N ASP A 48 24.14 6.67 6.74
CA ASP A 48 24.99 7.76 7.22
C ASP A 48 25.20 8.93 6.24
N PHE A 49 25.31 8.73 4.93
CA PHE A 49 25.32 9.82 3.93
C PHE A 49 25.02 9.31 2.50
N GLY A 50 24.41 10.14 1.65
CA GLY A 50 24.66 10.11 0.19
C GLY A 50 23.54 9.67 -0.77
N ARG A 51 22.29 9.49 -0.34
CA ARG A 51 21.14 9.42 -1.29
C ARG A 51 20.21 10.61 -1.08
N ILE A 52 19.60 11.10 -2.15
CA ILE A 52 18.59 12.17 -2.13
C ILE A 52 17.29 11.53 -2.61
N GLY A 53 16.25 11.55 -1.77
CA GLY A 53 14.95 10.92 -2.02
C GLY A 53 14.91 9.46 -1.56
N TYR A 54 14.22 9.18 -0.46
CA TYR A 54 14.27 7.88 0.21
C TYR A 54 12.90 7.23 0.41
N GLU A 55 11.81 7.89 0.01
CA GLU A 55 10.48 7.25 0.01
C GLU A 55 10.44 6.19 -1.10
N THR A 56 10.23 4.94 -0.71
CA THR A 56 10.00 3.86 -1.66
C THR A 56 8.51 3.65 -1.82
N THR A 57 8.00 3.85 -3.04
CA THR A 57 6.64 3.46 -3.42
C THR A 57 6.69 2.13 -4.13
N ILE A 58 5.89 1.17 -3.67
CA ILE A 58 5.68 -0.12 -4.33
C ILE A 58 4.27 -0.22 -4.87
N ILE A 59 4.09 -1.11 -5.84
CA ILE A 59 2.80 -1.41 -6.47
C ILE A 59 2.40 -2.81 -6.04
N LEU A 60 1.22 -2.94 -5.43
CA LEU A 60 0.71 -4.21 -4.92
C LEU A 60 -0.71 -4.48 -5.41
N PRO A 61 -1.04 -5.69 -5.87
CA PRO A 61 -2.42 -6.07 -6.11
C PRO A 61 -3.16 -6.23 -4.78
N GLU A 62 -4.48 -6.02 -4.78
CA GLU A 62 -5.33 -6.08 -3.57
C GLU A 62 -5.16 -7.33 -2.69
N PRO A 63 -4.97 -8.56 -3.23
CA PRO A 63 -4.77 -9.75 -2.41
C PRO A 63 -3.49 -9.75 -1.56
N ASP A 64 -2.48 -8.97 -1.96
CA ASP A 64 -1.21 -8.87 -1.24
C ASP A 64 -1.23 -7.81 -0.13
N VAL A 65 -2.36 -7.12 0.04
CA VAL A 65 -2.54 -6.05 1.02
C VAL A 65 -3.57 -6.46 2.07
N ILE A 66 -3.22 -6.32 3.35
CA ILE A 66 -4.09 -6.60 4.49
C ILE A 66 -4.15 -5.40 5.45
N SER A 67 -5.23 -5.33 6.23
CA SER A 67 -5.34 -4.36 7.32
C SER A 67 -4.29 -4.67 8.39
N PRO A 68 -3.69 -3.64 9.03
CA PRO A 68 -2.67 -3.87 10.03
C PRO A 68 -3.21 -4.68 11.20
N THR A 69 -2.39 -5.59 11.70
CA THR A 69 -2.73 -6.42 12.87
C THR A 69 -2.61 -5.54 14.11
N ILE A 70 -3.73 -5.12 14.68
CA ILE A 70 -3.73 -4.49 16.00
C ILE A 70 -3.46 -5.63 17.01
N PRO A 71 -2.34 -5.62 17.77
CA PRO A 71 -2.14 -6.62 18.81
C PRO A 71 -3.28 -6.50 19.84
N LEU A 72 -3.90 -7.63 20.19
CA LEU A 72 -4.84 -7.71 21.30
C LEU A 72 -4.03 -7.44 22.58
N GLU A 73 -4.28 -6.30 23.25
CA GLU A 73 -3.76 -6.00 24.59
C GLU A 73 -4.33 -6.95 25.65
#